data_AF-A0A0C9SVX6-F1
#
_entry.id   AF-A0A0C9SVX6-F1
#
_cell.length_a   1.000
_cell.length_b   1.000
_cell.length_c   1.000
_cell.angle_alpha   90.00
_cell.angle_beta   90.00
_cell.angle_gamma   90.00
#
_symmetry.space_group_name_H-M   'P 1'
#
loop_
_entity.id
_entity.type
_entity.pdbx_description
1 polymer ?
#
loop_
_entity_poly.entity_id
_entity_poly.type
_entity_poly.pdbx_seq_one_letter_code
_entity_poly.pdbx_strand_id
1 'polypeptide(L)'
;MPVEILFEIFGWTRPEDLLCLIRTSKPIRSLLLHRRTALSTWKAAFERHYPDIPDCPPGLNEPQYARLMCSRECHGDCEGTAGEGETRVFWWFCVRYCQPCLEKRVVYHVDSKAPYYFCVPLEYVLPTAPDSHGRRQYLLGDVEGFNRQLDALPPGEEREAFVKREEGRMRDLHVHVAECKLWERVQRKKRAHELARVRERRFDG
;
A
#
# COMPACT_ATOMS: atom_id res chain seq x y z
N MET A 1 28.84 -16.95 -5.89
CA MET A 1 28.04 -17.49 -4.76
C MET A 1 26.77 -18.07 -5.36
N PRO A 2 26.36 -19.31 -4.99
CA PRO A 2 25.08 -19.89 -5.39
C PRO A 2 23.91 -18.94 -5.10
N VAL A 3 22.94 -18.88 -6.01
CA VAL A 3 21.82 -17.93 -5.93
C VAL A 3 20.86 -18.30 -4.78
N GLU A 4 20.80 -19.58 -4.43
CA GLU A 4 19.99 -20.14 -3.36
C GLU A 4 20.45 -19.62 -1.99
N ILE A 5 21.77 -19.57 -1.76
CA ILE A 5 22.36 -19.03 -0.54
C ILE A 5 22.08 -17.52 -0.43
N LEU A 6 22.10 -16.80 -1.56
CA LEU A 6 21.72 -15.40 -1.59
C LEU A 6 20.26 -15.19 -1.15
N PHE A 7 19.33 -15.98 -1.68
CA PHE A 7 17.92 -15.90 -1.27
C PHE A 7 17.73 -16.26 0.20
N GLU A 8 18.47 -17.23 0.73
CA GLU A 8 18.45 -17.54 2.16
C GLU A 8 18.90 -16.33 2.97
N ILE A 9 20.08 -15.75 2.69
CA ILE A 9 20.60 -14.56 3.37
C ILE A 9 19.61 -13.39 3.30
N PHE A 10 19.04 -13.13 2.12
CA PHE A 10 18.04 -12.08 1.95
C PHE A 10 16.77 -12.33 2.78
N GLY A 11 16.36 -13.59 2.96
CA GLY A 11 15.22 -13.95 3.80
C GLY A 11 15.42 -13.65 5.29
N TRP A 12 16.67 -13.46 5.74
CA TRP A 12 17.00 -13.02 7.11
C TRP A 12 17.14 -11.50 7.24
N THR A 13 17.13 -10.78 6.13
CA THR A 13 17.32 -9.31 6.08
C THR A 13 15.98 -8.61 6.30
N ARG A 14 15.99 -7.39 6.86
CA ARG A 14 14.74 -6.64 7.04
C ARG A 14 14.20 -6.18 5.68
N PRO A 15 12.87 -6.14 5.49
CA PRO A 15 12.26 -5.62 4.26
C PRO A 15 12.78 -4.24 3.81
N GLU A 16 12.99 -3.29 4.72
CA GLU A 16 13.58 -1.99 4.40
C GLU A 16 15.02 -2.07 3.84
N ASP A 17 15.83 -2.99 4.36
CA ASP A 17 17.20 -3.20 3.92
C ASP A 17 17.23 -3.88 2.54
N LEU A 18 16.30 -4.80 2.28
CA LEU A 18 16.10 -5.38 0.94
C LEU A 18 15.76 -4.30 -0.10
N LEU A 19 14.93 -3.32 0.26
CA LEU A 19 14.65 -2.17 -0.61
C LEU A 19 15.92 -1.35 -0.87
N CYS A 20 16.77 -1.14 0.13
CA CYS A 20 18.06 -0.46 -0.05
C CYS A 20 18.97 -1.23 -1.01
N LEU A 21 19.09 -2.56 -0.86
CA LEU A 21 19.89 -3.40 -1.74
C LEU A 21 19.41 -3.35 -3.20
N ILE A 22 18.09 -3.32 -3.42
CA ILE A 22 17.49 -3.15 -4.75
C ILE A 22 17.88 -1.81 -5.41
N ARG A 23 18.12 -0.76 -4.62
CA ARG A 23 18.50 0.57 -5.15
C ARG A 23 19.99 0.66 -5.46
N THR A 24 20.84 -0.07 -4.75
CA THR A 24 22.30 0.07 -4.83
C THR A 24 22.98 -0.94 -5.76
N SER A 25 22.32 -2.06 -6.11
CA SER A 25 22.94 -3.13 -6.90
C SER A 25 22.01 -3.66 -8.00
N LYS A 26 22.41 -3.49 -9.26
CA LYS A 26 21.64 -4.00 -10.43
C LYS A 26 21.46 -5.52 -10.41
N PRO A 27 22.50 -6.35 -10.11
CA PRO A 27 22.31 -7.79 -10.01
C PRO A 27 21.35 -8.20 -8.89
N ILE A 28 21.48 -7.60 -7.69
CA ILE A 28 20.60 -7.91 -6.56
C ILE A 28 19.17 -7.47 -6.86
N ARG A 29 18.99 -6.31 -7.49
CA ARG A 29 17.69 -5.84 -7.99
C ARG A 29 17.04 -6.87 -8.90
N SER A 30 17.79 -7.42 -9.85
CA SER A 30 17.27 -8.45 -10.77
C SER A 30 16.80 -9.70 -10.03
N LEU A 31 17.47 -10.09 -8.95
CA LEU A 31 17.10 -11.25 -8.14
C LEU A 31 15.85 -10.95 -7.29
N LEU A 32 15.87 -9.87 -6.50
CA LEU A 32 14.84 -9.55 -5.50
C LEU A 32 13.53 -9.03 -6.10
N LEU A 33 13.55 -8.53 -7.33
CA LEU A 33 12.32 -8.12 -8.05
C LEU A 33 11.76 -9.24 -8.94
N HIS A 34 12.42 -10.39 -9.03
CA HIS A 34 11.90 -11.49 -9.81
C HIS A 34 10.74 -12.17 -9.07
N ARG A 35 9.52 -11.94 -9.55
CA ARG A 35 8.25 -12.27 -8.89
C ARG A 35 8.17 -13.69 -8.34
N ARG A 36 8.66 -14.69 -9.08
CA ARG A 36 8.51 -16.10 -8.69
C ARG A 36 9.55 -16.57 -7.69
N THR A 37 10.79 -16.12 -7.85
CA THR A 37 11.93 -16.65 -7.09
C THR A 37 12.17 -15.88 -5.79
N ALA A 38 11.85 -14.59 -5.77
CA ALA A 38 12.02 -13.75 -4.58
C ALA A 38 10.81 -13.79 -3.62
N LEU A 39 9.68 -14.38 -4.04
CA LEU A 39 8.44 -14.40 -3.25
C LEU A 39 8.65 -14.95 -1.84
N SER A 40 9.23 -16.14 -1.74
CA SER A 40 9.52 -16.79 -0.45
C SER A 40 10.53 -16.00 0.37
N THR A 41 11.49 -15.34 -0.29
CA THR A 41 12.48 -14.48 0.37
C THR A 41 11.82 -13.30 1.06
N TRP A 42 10.93 -12.59 0.38
CA TRP A 42 10.21 -11.46 0.97
C TRP A 42 9.28 -11.89 2.08
N LYS A 43 8.53 -12.99 1.89
CA LYS A 43 7.66 -13.54 2.93
C LYS A 43 8.46 -13.90 4.19
N ALA A 44 9.58 -14.61 4.03
CA ALA A 44 10.47 -14.94 5.14
C ALA A 44 11.01 -13.67 5.84
N ALA A 45 11.37 -12.63 5.09
CA ALA A 45 11.82 -11.36 5.66
C ALA A 45 10.71 -10.68 6.48
N PHE A 46 9.48 -10.66 5.99
CA PHE A 46 8.33 -10.12 6.71
C PHE A 46 7.99 -10.93 7.96
N GLU A 47 7.84 -12.26 7.84
CA GLU A 47 7.49 -13.15 8.95
C GLU A 47 8.49 -13.04 10.12
N ARG A 48 9.79 -12.92 9.81
CA ARG A 48 10.85 -12.83 10.83
C ARG A 48 10.88 -11.49 11.56
N HIS A 49 10.71 -10.38 10.83
CA HIS A 49 10.91 -9.03 11.39
C HIS A 49 9.61 -8.33 11.77
N TYR A 50 8.48 -8.77 11.21
CA TYR A 50 7.16 -8.18 11.40
C TYR A 50 6.08 -9.28 11.51
N PRO A 51 6.15 -10.18 12.50
CA PRO A 51 5.28 -11.37 12.57
C PRO A 51 3.76 -11.07 12.67
N ASP A 52 3.40 -9.87 13.14
CA ASP A 52 2.01 -9.43 13.26
C ASP A 52 1.52 -8.61 12.06
N ILE A 53 2.36 -8.39 11.04
CA ILE A 53 1.99 -7.54 9.89
C ILE A 53 0.88 -8.21 9.08
N PRO A 54 -0.12 -7.44 8.60
CA PRO A 54 -1.10 -7.99 7.67
C PRO A 54 -0.44 -8.55 6.43
N ASP A 55 -1.07 -9.54 5.81
CA ASP A 55 -0.59 -10.10 4.55
C ASP A 55 -0.60 -9.05 3.45
N CYS A 56 0.28 -9.23 2.45
CA CYS A 56 0.30 -8.37 1.28
C CYS A 56 -1.07 -8.42 0.56
N PRO A 57 -1.74 -7.28 0.31
CA PRO A 57 -3.05 -7.29 -0.32
C PRO A 57 -2.97 -7.79 -1.77
N PRO A 58 -4.06 -8.35 -2.34
CA PRO A 58 -4.09 -8.89 -3.71
C PRO A 58 -3.66 -7.90 -4.82
N GLY A 59 -3.72 -6.59 -4.57
CA GLY A 59 -3.31 -5.54 -5.51
C GLY A 59 -1.82 -5.18 -5.48
N LEU A 60 -1.05 -5.69 -4.51
CA LEU A 60 0.38 -5.43 -4.37
C LEU A 60 1.19 -6.73 -4.45
N ASN A 61 2.45 -6.59 -4.83
CA ASN A 61 3.47 -7.61 -4.56
C ASN A 61 4.31 -7.23 -3.33
N GLU A 62 5.08 -8.18 -2.82
CA GLU A 62 5.82 -8.04 -1.57
C GLU A 62 6.87 -6.89 -1.60
N PRO A 63 7.65 -6.67 -2.68
CA PRO A 63 8.46 -5.46 -2.80
C PRO A 63 7.66 -4.15 -2.72
N GLN A 64 6.50 -4.08 -3.37
CA GLN A 64 5.62 -2.90 -3.30
C GLN A 64 5.04 -2.73 -1.89
N TYR A 65 4.65 -3.84 -1.24
CA TYR A 65 4.18 -3.83 0.12
C TYR A 65 5.27 -3.40 1.10
N ALA A 66 6.50 -3.87 0.93
CA ALA A 66 7.65 -3.40 1.71
C ALA A 66 7.87 -1.89 1.51
N ARG A 67 7.75 -1.39 0.28
CA ARG A 67 7.85 0.05 0.03
C ARG A 67 6.73 0.83 0.73
N LEU A 68 5.51 0.31 0.76
CA LEU A 68 4.38 0.93 1.47
C LEU A 68 4.60 0.97 2.99
N MET A 69 4.99 -0.18 3.56
CA MET A 69 5.02 -0.45 4.99
C MET A 69 6.30 0.02 5.68
N CYS A 70 7.45 -0.25 5.06
CA CYS A 70 8.77 -0.15 5.69
C CYS A 70 9.59 1.06 5.20
N SER A 71 9.19 1.71 4.11
CA SER A 71 9.82 2.94 3.63
C SER A 71 9.13 4.20 4.17
N ARG A 72 9.87 5.31 4.24
CA ARG A 72 9.32 6.66 4.44
C ARG A 72 9.12 7.44 3.14
N GLU A 73 9.55 6.86 2.01
CA GLU A 73 9.47 7.50 0.70
C GLU A 73 8.03 7.78 0.31
N CYS A 74 7.78 8.99 -0.20
CA CYS A 74 6.55 9.29 -0.88
C CYS A 74 6.48 8.50 -2.20
N HIS A 75 5.30 7.99 -2.54
CA HIS A 75 5.05 7.33 -3.82
C HIS A 75 4.74 8.33 -4.95
N GLY A 76 4.63 9.63 -4.63
CA GLY A 76 4.30 10.69 -5.58
C GLY A 76 5.53 11.44 -6.09
N ASP A 77 5.29 12.41 -6.97
CA ASP A 77 6.34 13.23 -7.56
C ASP A 77 6.62 14.43 -6.63
N CYS A 78 7.37 14.18 -5.57
CA CYS A 78 7.87 15.24 -4.70
C CYS A 78 9.04 15.95 -5.37
N GLU A 79 8.99 17.28 -5.51
CA GLU A 79 10.07 18.11 -6.09
C GLU A 79 11.28 18.28 -5.14
N GLY A 80 11.59 17.30 -4.29
CA GLY A 80 12.88 17.25 -3.59
C GLY A 80 12.89 17.73 -2.14
N THR A 81 11.78 18.10 -1.50
CA THR A 81 11.75 18.17 -0.02
C THR A 81 11.50 16.79 0.57
N ALA A 82 12.44 15.87 0.35
CA ALA A 82 12.52 14.55 1.00
C ALA A 82 12.78 14.63 2.52
N GLY A 83 12.38 15.73 3.19
CA GLY A 83 12.80 16.04 4.55
C GLY A 83 11.83 16.82 5.43
N GLU A 84 10.70 17.36 4.92
CA GLU A 84 9.90 18.31 5.73
C GLU A 84 8.42 17.92 5.95
N GLY A 85 7.88 16.99 5.16
CA GLY A 85 6.51 16.49 5.33
C GLY A 85 6.49 15.05 5.85
N GLU A 86 5.80 14.81 6.97
CA GLU A 86 5.53 13.44 7.44
C GLU A 86 4.64 12.71 6.43
N THR A 87 5.21 11.72 5.72
CA THR A 87 4.43 10.85 4.83
C THR A 87 3.56 9.90 5.64
N ARG A 88 2.37 9.60 5.13
CA ARG A 88 1.41 8.72 5.78
C ARG A 88 0.96 7.63 4.82
N VAL A 89 0.63 6.47 5.37
CA VAL A 89 0.01 5.38 4.61
C VAL A 89 -1.48 5.67 4.49
N PHE A 90 -1.97 5.71 3.26
CA PHE A 90 -3.39 5.79 2.93
C PHE A 90 -3.86 4.39 2.55
N TRP A 91 -4.28 3.63 3.57
CA TRP A 91 -4.61 2.20 3.44
C TRP A 91 -5.59 1.89 2.33
N TRP A 92 -6.67 2.69 2.23
CA TRP A 92 -7.68 2.54 1.18
C TRP A 92 -7.08 2.61 -0.22
N PHE A 93 -6.07 3.45 -0.41
CA PHE A 93 -5.44 3.67 -1.69
C PHE A 93 -4.18 2.82 -1.89
N CYS A 94 -3.75 2.05 -0.88
CA CYS A 94 -2.49 1.29 -0.88
C CYS A 94 -1.26 2.13 -1.27
N VAL A 95 -1.22 3.41 -0.89
CA VAL A 95 -0.13 4.35 -1.19
C VAL A 95 0.40 5.03 0.06
N ARG A 96 1.66 5.48 -0.01
CA ARG A 96 2.26 6.38 0.96
C ARG A 96 2.48 7.75 0.32
N TYR A 97 1.82 8.78 0.81
CA TYR A 97 1.96 10.14 0.30
C TYR A 97 2.25 11.14 1.42
N CYS A 98 2.95 12.22 1.08
CA CYS A 98 2.85 13.46 1.83
C CYS A 98 1.54 14.18 1.48
N GLN A 99 1.09 15.10 2.33
CA GLN A 99 -0.16 15.82 2.13
C GLN A 99 -0.23 16.54 0.75
N PRO A 100 0.81 17.27 0.29
CA PRO A 100 0.77 17.92 -1.03
C PRO A 100 0.61 16.93 -2.20
N CYS A 101 1.26 15.76 -2.12
CA CYS A 101 1.12 14.74 -3.16
C CYS A 101 -0.26 14.07 -3.14
N LEU A 102 -0.87 13.89 -1.97
CA LEU A 102 -2.24 13.40 -1.89
C LEU A 102 -3.20 14.39 -2.56
N GLU A 103 -3.13 15.67 -2.20
CA GLU A 103 -4.03 16.72 -2.70
C GLU A 103 -3.98 16.87 -4.22
N LYS A 104 -2.80 16.74 -4.83
CA LYS A 104 -2.63 16.75 -6.30
C LYS A 104 -3.25 15.54 -7.00
N ARG A 105 -3.60 14.48 -6.27
CA ARG A 105 -3.97 13.16 -6.82
C ARG A 105 -5.35 12.69 -6.42
N VAL A 106 -6.02 13.38 -5.50
CA VAL A 106 -7.39 13.05 -5.10
C VAL A 106 -8.41 13.93 -5.81
N VAL A 107 -9.56 13.33 -6.11
CA VAL A 107 -10.76 14.03 -6.56
C VAL A 107 -11.91 13.75 -5.58
N TYR A 108 -12.83 14.72 -5.48
CA TYR A 108 -14.02 14.62 -4.62
C TYR A 108 -15.29 14.31 -5.40
N HIS A 109 -15.25 14.53 -6.72
CA HIS A 109 -16.34 14.27 -7.65
C HIS A 109 -15.80 13.42 -8.79
N VAL A 110 -16.50 12.32 -9.08
CA VAL A 110 -16.25 11.50 -10.26
C VAL A 110 -17.28 11.93 -11.30
N ASP A 111 -16.82 12.47 -12.44
CA ASP A 111 -17.70 12.82 -13.56
C ASP A 111 -18.22 11.53 -14.20
N SER A 112 -19.35 11.07 -13.66
CA SER A 112 -19.99 9.82 -13.96
C SER A 112 -20.89 10.00 -15.18
N LYS A 113 -20.30 10.13 -16.37
CA LYS A 113 -21.10 10.19 -17.62
C LYS A 113 -21.65 8.83 -18.04
N ALA A 114 -21.20 7.77 -17.39
CA ALA A 114 -21.57 6.44 -17.76
C ALA A 114 -22.85 5.97 -17.05
N PRO A 115 -23.84 5.40 -17.77
CA PRO A 115 -25.16 5.05 -17.23
C PRO A 115 -25.17 4.16 -15.99
N TYR A 116 -24.10 3.40 -15.73
CA TYR A 116 -24.02 2.43 -14.62
C TYR A 116 -23.73 3.07 -13.26
N TYR A 117 -23.10 4.25 -13.21
CA TYR A 117 -22.84 4.94 -11.95
C TYR A 117 -24.11 5.42 -11.25
N PHE A 118 -25.22 5.51 -11.99
CA PHE A 118 -26.55 5.73 -11.41
C PHE A 118 -27.08 4.52 -10.64
N CYS A 119 -26.54 3.32 -10.90
CA CYS A 119 -27.02 2.06 -10.32
C CYS A 119 -26.09 1.46 -9.27
N VAL A 120 -24.83 1.91 -9.16
CA VAL A 120 -23.85 1.37 -8.20
C VAL A 120 -23.13 2.52 -7.48
N PRO A 121 -23.16 2.56 -6.13
CA PRO A 121 -22.38 3.52 -5.36
C PRO A 121 -20.88 3.40 -5.66
N LEU A 122 -20.22 4.54 -5.93
CA LEU A 122 -18.79 4.58 -6.27
C LEU A 122 -17.90 3.84 -5.26
N GLU A 123 -18.22 3.92 -3.97
CA GLU A 123 -17.48 3.27 -2.89
C GLU A 123 -17.50 1.73 -2.93
N TYR A 124 -18.40 1.14 -3.71
CA TYR A 124 -18.44 -0.31 -3.91
C TYR A 124 -17.55 -0.76 -5.05
N VAL A 125 -17.08 0.14 -5.90
CA VAL A 125 -16.26 -0.21 -7.07
C VAL A 125 -14.92 0.53 -7.12
N LEU A 126 -14.78 1.58 -6.32
CA LEU A 126 -13.57 2.41 -6.22
C LEU A 126 -13.10 2.53 -4.77
N PRO A 127 -11.78 2.46 -4.54
CA PRO A 127 -11.18 2.83 -3.27
C PRO A 127 -11.63 4.22 -2.82
N THR A 128 -12.13 4.31 -1.59
CA THR A 128 -12.67 5.56 -1.04
C THR A 128 -12.07 5.82 0.33
N ALA A 129 -11.56 7.03 0.55
CA ALA A 129 -11.08 7.48 1.84
C ALA A 129 -11.80 8.75 2.28
N PRO A 130 -12.17 8.91 3.57
CA PRO A 130 -12.65 10.18 4.07
C PRO A 130 -11.48 11.16 4.28
N ASP A 131 -11.69 12.43 3.95
CA ASP A 131 -10.80 13.53 4.34
C ASP A 131 -11.02 13.95 5.81
N SER A 132 -10.29 14.97 6.26
CA SER A 132 -10.43 15.49 7.63
C SER A 132 -11.81 16.06 7.96
N HIS A 133 -12.62 16.37 6.94
CA HIS A 133 -13.99 16.89 7.06
C HIS A 133 -15.04 15.80 6.80
N GLY A 134 -14.62 14.54 6.62
CA GLY A 134 -15.51 13.42 6.29
C GLY A 134 -15.99 13.39 4.83
N ARG A 135 -15.43 14.23 3.94
CA ARG A 135 -15.75 14.18 2.51
C ARG A 135 -15.04 12.99 1.88
N ARG A 136 -15.76 12.26 1.02
CA ARG A 136 -15.20 11.14 0.26
C ARG A 136 -14.19 11.65 -0.76
N GLN A 137 -13.03 11.00 -0.80
CA GLN A 137 -11.95 11.22 -1.75
C GLN A 137 -11.68 9.92 -2.50
N TYR A 138 -11.31 10.07 -3.77
CA TYR A 138 -10.89 8.99 -4.66
C TYR A 138 -9.54 9.36 -5.27
N LEU A 139 -8.65 8.40 -5.49
CA LEU A 139 -7.47 8.67 -6.32
C LEU A 139 -7.90 8.84 -7.78
N LEU A 140 -7.41 9.91 -8.40
CA LEU A 140 -7.66 10.20 -9.81
C LEU A 140 -7.24 9.02 -10.70
N GLY A 141 -6.07 8.42 -10.42
CA GLY A 141 -5.58 7.27 -11.18
C GLY A 141 -6.49 6.03 -11.08
N ASP A 142 -7.14 5.81 -9.93
CA ASP A 142 -8.10 4.70 -9.76
C ASP A 142 -9.37 4.96 -10.56
N VAL A 143 -9.88 6.21 -10.51
CA VAL A 143 -11.05 6.65 -11.28
C VAL A 143 -10.80 6.51 -12.79
N GLU A 144 -9.68 7.04 -13.27
CA GLU A 144 -9.28 6.96 -14.68
C GLU A 144 -9.06 5.50 -15.13
N GLY A 145 -8.42 4.69 -14.29
CA GLY A 145 -8.18 3.28 -14.57
C GLY A 145 -9.46 2.45 -14.64
N PHE A 146 -10.42 2.73 -13.75
CA PHE A 146 -11.73 2.09 -13.76
C PHE A 146 -12.54 2.51 -15.00
N ASN A 147 -12.65 3.81 -15.28
CA ASN A 147 -13.34 4.34 -16.45
C ASN A 147 -12.79 3.73 -17.75
N ARG A 148 -11.45 3.71 -17.89
CA ARG A 148 -10.80 3.14 -19.08
C ARG A 148 -11.12 1.67 -19.29
N GLN A 149 -11.11 0.86 -18.23
CA GLN A 149 -11.47 -0.56 -18.32
C GLN A 149 -12.92 -0.76 -18.70
N LEU A 150 -13.81 0.08 -18.15
CA LEU A 150 -15.24 -0.04 -18.36
C LEU A 150 -15.67 0.45 -19.75
N ASP A 151 -15.05 1.50 -20.25
CA ASP A 151 -15.26 2.01 -21.62
C ASP A 151 -14.77 1.02 -22.68
N ALA A 152 -13.76 0.21 -22.37
CA ALA A 152 -13.25 -0.83 -23.25
C ALA A 152 -14.17 -2.06 -23.37
N LEU A 153 -15.15 -2.23 -22.48
CA LEU A 153 -16.08 -3.36 -22.48
C LEU A 153 -17.36 -3.02 -23.25
N PRO A 154 -17.96 -3.96 -24.00
CA PRO A 154 -19.26 -3.75 -24.63
C PRO A 154 -20.39 -3.66 -23.58
N PRO A 155 -21.46 -2.89 -23.81
CA PRO A 155 -22.64 -2.91 -22.93
C PRO A 155 -23.22 -4.32 -22.79
N GLY A 156 -23.67 -4.69 -21.58
CA GLY A 156 -24.30 -5.99 -21.28
C GLY A 156 -23.54 -6.79 -20.22
N GLU A 157 -23.61 -8.13 -20.33
CA GLU A 157 -23.12 -9.07 -19.32
C GLU A 157 -21.64 -8.89 -18.96
N GLU A 158 -20.78 -8.53 -19.92
CA GLU A 158 -19.36 -8.34 -19.67
C GLU A 158 -19.07 -7.16 -18.72
N ARG A 159 -19.81 -6.05 -18.87
CA ARG A 159 -19.72 -4.90 -17.97
C ARG A 159 -20.27 -5.25 -16.59
N GLU A 160 -21.39 -5.95 -16.52
CA GLU A 160 -21.96 -6.40 -15.23
C GLU A 160 -21.00 -7.33 -14.49
N ALA A 161 -20.35 -8.25 -15.21
CA ALA A 161 -19.34 -9.13 -14.66
C ALA A 161 -18.12 -8.35 -14.18
N PHE A 162 -17.67 -7.32 -14.90
CA PHE A 162 -16.60 -6.42 -14.46
C PHE A 162 -16.96 -5.70 -13.16
N VAL A 163 -18.15 -5.09 -13.10
CA VAL A 163 -18.63 -4.41 -11.89
C VAL A 163 -18.68 -5.37 -10.69
N LYS A 164 -19.25 -6.57 -10.85
CA LYS A 164 -19.28 -7.59 -9.78
C LYS A 164 -17.89 -8.00 -9.30
N ARG A 165 -16.90 -8.06 -10.21
CA ARG A 165 -15.50 -8.33 -9.84
C ARG A 165 -14.91 -7.17 -9.03
N GLU A 166 -15.14 -5.94 -9.43
CA GLU A 166 -14.68 -4.76 -8.70
C GLU A 166 -15.33 -4.64 -7.31
N GLU A 167 -16.61 -4.99 -7.19
CA GLU A 167 -17.28 -5.12 -5.89
C GLU A 167 -16.62 -6.18 -4.98
N GLY A 168 -16.26 -7.33 -5.55
CA GLY A 168 -15.48 -8.34 -4.84
C GLY A 168 -14.14 -7.80 -4.36
N ARG A 169 -13.39 -7.15 -5.26
CA ARG A 169 -12.11 -6.51 -4.94
C ARG A 169 -12.25 -5.46 -3.85
N MET A 170 -13.32 -4.67 -3.86
CA MET A 170 -13.58 -3.69 -2.81
C MET A 170 -13.88 -4.34 -1.47
N ARG A 171 -14.65 -5.44 -1.42
CA ARG A 171 -14.87 -6.18 -0.17
C ARG A 171 -13.55 -6.69 0.43
N ASP A 172 -12.69 -7.28 -0.39
CA ASP A 172 -11.39 -7.77 0.06
C ASP A 172 -10.50 -6.62 0.57
N LEU A 173 -10.51 -5.48 -0.12
CA LEU A 173 -9.80 -4.27 0.31
C LEU A 173 -10.33 -3.75 1.65
N HIS A 174 -11.66 -3.75 1.87
CA HIS A 174 -12.24 -3.30 3.15
C HIS A 174 -11.75 -4.16 4.32
N VAL A 175 -11.72 -5.48 4.15
CA VAL A 175 -11.20 -6.42 5.16
C VAL A 175 -9.73 -6.12 5.44
N HIS A 176 -8.91 -6.05 4.39
CA HIS A 176 -7.47 -5.81 4.52
C HIS A 176 -7.16 -4.44 5.18
N VAL A 177 -7.91 -3.39 4.81
CA VAL A 177 -7.75 -2.05 5.42
C VAL A 177 -8.10 -2.07 6.90
N ALA A 178 -9.10 -2.85 7.31
CA ALA A 178 -9.45 -3.01 8.72
C ALA A 178 -8.30 -3.67 9.50
N GLU A 179 -7.69 -4.73 8.95
CA GLU A 179 -6.52 -5.40 9.53
C GLU A 179 -5.33 -4.44 9.64
N CYS A 180 -5.03 -3.68 8.58
CA CYS A 180 -3.95 -2.70 8.58
C CYS A 180 -4.12 -1.61 9.62
N LYS A 181 -5.33 -1.05 9.73
CA LYS A 181 -5.63 -0.03 10.75
C LYS A 181 -5.53 -0.59 12.18
N LEU A 182 -5.96 -1.84 12.38
CA LEU A 182 -5.81 -2.51 13.67
C LEU A 182 -4.33 -2.69 14.01
N TRP A 183 -3.54 -3.21 13.08
CA TRP A 183 -2.10 -3.38 13.23
C TRP A 183 -1.41 -2.05 13.53
N GLU A 184 -1.68 -1.00 12.76
CA GLU A 184 -1.09 0.33 12.96
C GLU A 184 -1.39 0.87 14.36
N ARG A 185 -2.63 0.70 14.84
CA ARG A 185 -3.02 1.08 16.21
C ARG A 185 -2.24 0.31 17.26
N VAL A 186 -2.04 -0.99 17.08
CA VAL A 186 -1.25 -1.84 17.99
C VAL A 186 0.22 -1.41 18.00
N GLN A 187 0.83 -1.21 16.83
CA GLN A 187 2.23 -0.78 16.73
C GLN A 187 2.45 0.59 17.37
N ARG A 188 1.52 1.54 17.16
CA ARG A 188 1.58 2.86 17.81
C ARG A 188 1.57 2.74 19.33
N LYS A 189 0.75 1.84 19.90
CA LYS A 189 0.76 1.56 21.34
C LYS A 189 2.09 0.95 21.78
N LYS A 190 2.60 -0.09 21.10
CA LYS A 190 3.89 -0.73 21.43
C LYS A 190 5.02 0.30 21.48
N ARG A 191 5.16 1.13 20.44
CA ARG A 191 6.16 2.22 20.37
C ARG A 191 6.02 3.25 21.49
N ALA A 192 4.80 3.63 21.86
CA ALA A 192 4.58 4.57 22.96
C ALA A 192 5.03 4.01 24.32
N HIS A 193 4.76 2.73 24.59
CA HIS A 193 5.22 2.05 25.81
C HIS A 193 6.75 1.92 25.84
N GLU A 194 7.37 1.58 24.70
CA GLU A 194 8.84 1.51 24.59
C GLU A 194 9.47 2.88 24.88
N LEU A 195 8.93 3.97 24.31
CA LEU A 195 9.41 5.32 24.55
C LEU A 195 9.26 5.72 26.03
N ALA A 196 8.16 5.36 26.69
CA ALA A 196 7.98 5.59 28.13
C ALA A 196 9.03 4.85 28.97
N ARG A 197 9.25 3.55 28.69
CA ARG A 197 10.28 2.73 29.36
C ARG A 197 11.69 3.28 29.16
N VAL A 198 12.00 3.83 27.98
CA VAL A 198 13.30 4.46 27.71
C VAL A 198 13.44 5.78 28.47
N ARG A 199 12.36 6.54 28.65
CA ARG A 199 12.37 7.77 29.46
C ARG A 199 12.60 7.47 30.93
N GLU A 200 11.86 6.53 31.52
CA GLU A 200 12.01 6.11 32.93
C GLU A 200 13.46 5.71 33.25
N ARG A 201 14.09 4.86 32.42
CA ARG A 201 15.51 4.46 32.59
C ARG A 201 16.51 5.61 32.54
N ARG A 202 16.16 6.76 31.95
CA ARG A 202 17.02 7.95 31.90
C ARG A 202 16.83 8.85 33.12
N PHE A 203 15.77 8.68 33.89
CA PHE A 203 15.51 9.42 35.13
C PHE A 203 16.02 8.66 36.37
N ASP A 204 16.14 7.34 36.28
CA ASP A 204 16.60 6.46 37.38
C ASP A 204 18.13 6.22 37.40
N GLY A 205 18.92 6.92 36.57
CA GLY A 205 20.39 6.81 36.50
C GLY A 205 21.06 8.17 36.40
#